data_AF-A0A956W1S1-F1
#
_entry.id   AF-A0A956W1S1-F1
#
_cell.length_a   1.000
_cell.length_b   1.000
_cell.length_c   1.000
_cell.angle_alpha   90.00
_cell.angle_beta   90.00
_cell.angle_gamma   90.00
#
_symmetry.space_group_name_H-M   'P 1'
#
loop_
_entity.id
_entity.type
_entity.pdbx_description
1 polymer ?
#
loop_
_entity_poly.entity_id
_entity_poly.type
_entity_poly.pdbx_seq_one_letter_code
_entity_poly.pdbx_strand_id
1 'polypeptide(L)'
;ALPLSEPPYIAIPVTGGITFTFGGLKCDTSARVIDTRGQVMPGLYAAGEPMGEIFYNNYPGASSVIRGAVYGKIAGAHAAERAKG
;
A
#
# COMPACT_ATOMS: atom_id res chain seq x y z
N ALA A 1 25.51 14.15 -10.51
CA ALA A 1 26.02 12.76 -10.38
C ALA A 1 27.45 12.82 -9.87
N LEU A 2 27.87 11.83 -9.08
CA LEU A 2 29.28 11.70 -8.66
C LEU A 2 30.06 10.94 -9.76
N PRO A 3 31.34 11.28 -10.01
CA PRO A 3 32.14 10.57 -11.01
C PRO A 3 32.46 9.14 -10.56
N LEU A 4 32.47 8.21 -11.51
CA LEU A 4 33.00 6.85 -11.34
C LEU A 4 34.49 6.88 -11.70
N SER A 5 35.37 7.06 -10.72
CA SER A 5 36.81 7.31 -10.93
C SER A 5 37.69 6.07 -10.82
N GLU A 6 37.19 4.99 -10.22
CA GLU A 6 38.00 3.82 -9.90
C GLU A 6 37.37 2.52 -10.46
N PRO A 7 38.17 1.66 -11.11
CA PRO A 7 37.72 0.36 -11.58
C PRO A 7 37.60 -0.66 -10.43
N PRO A 8 36.88 -1.79 -10.63
CA PRO A 8 36.24 -2.23 -11.87
C PRO A 8 34.88 -1.55 -12.12
N TYR A 9 34.65 -1.14 -13.37
CA TYR A 9 33.35 -0.63 -13.79
C TYR A 9 32.39 -1.79 -14.03
N ILE A 10 31.15 -1.64 -13.53
CA ILE A 10 30.09 -2.63 -13.65
C ILE A 10 28.93 -2.04 -14.44
N ALA A 11 28.43 -2.79 -15.42
CA ALA A 11 27.20 -2.48 -16.12
C ALA A 11 26.17 -3.57 -15.83
N ILE A 12 24.96 -3.16 -15.46
CA ILE A 12 23.83 -4.06 -15.21
C ILE A 12 22.75 -3.69 -16.22
N PRO A 13 22.36 -4.59 -17.14
CA PRO A 13 21.25 -4.32 -18.03
C PRO A 13 19.96 -4.28 -17.21
N VAL A 14 19.18 -3.23 -17.38
CA VAL A 14 17.89 -3.06 -16.69
C VAL A 14 16.78 -2.86 -17.72
N THR A 15 15.60 -3.37 -17.39
CA THR A 15 14.37 -3.14 -18.15
C THR A 15 13.23 -2.85 -17.18
N GLY A 16 12.17 -2.22 -17.69
CA GLY A 16 10.98 -1.93 -16.89
C GLY A 16 10.21 -3.21 -16.56
N GLY A 17 9.72 -3.29 -15.32
CA GLY A 17 8.80 -4.34 -14.87
C GLY A 17 7.65 -3.72 -14.08
N ILE A 18 6.50 -4.39 -14.08
CA ILE A 18 5.36 -3.99 -13.24
C ILE A 18 5.78 -4.15 -11.78
N THR A 19 5.73 -3.07 -11.00
CA THR A 19 6.14 -3.09 -9.60
C THR A 19 4.97 -3.41 -8.67
N PHE A 20 3.85 -2.68 -8.80
CA PHE A 20 2.59 -2.89 -8.08
C PHE A 20 1.49 -2.01 -8.70
N THR A 21 0.25 -2.19 -8.23
CA THR A 21 -0.93 -1.46 -8.70
C THR A 21 -1.26 -0.31 -7.75
N PHE A 22 -1.55 0.88 -8.30
CA PHE A 22 -1.98 2.03 -7.50
C PHE A 22 -3.46 1.96 -7.10
N GLY A 23 -4.25 1.21 -7.86
CA GLY A 23 -5.64 0.92 -7.54
C GLY A 23 -5.78 -0.11 -6.41
N GLY A 24 -7.02 -0.36 -6.01
CA GLY A 24 -7.34 -1.33 -4.97
C GLY A 24 -8.76 -1.15 -4.46
N LEU A 25 -9.08 -1.83 -3.36
CA LEU A 25 -10.33 -1.68 -2.64
C LEU A 25 -10.44 -0.26 -2.06
N LYS A 26 -11.63 0.32 -2.17
CA LYS A 26 -11.94 1.55 -1.44
C LYS A 26 -12.05 1.23 0.04
N CYS A 27 -11.34 1.99 0.86
CA CYS A 27 -11.35 1.83 2.31
C CYS A 27 -11.54 3.18 3.01
N ASP A 28 -12.11 3.15 4.21
CA ASP A 28 -12.08 4.32 5.09
C ASP A 28 -10.79 4.39 5.92
N THR A 29 -10.69 5.42 6.77
CA THR A 29 -9.54 5.65 7.65
C THR A 29 -9.37 4.60 8.74
N SER A 30 -10.38 3.75 8.98
CA SER A 30 -10.33 2.59 9.88
C SER A 30 -10.00 1.28 9.13
N ALA A 31 -9.54 1.38 7.89
CA ALA A 31 -9.17 0.26 7.02
C ALA A 31 -10.33 -0.68 6.65
N ARG A 32 -11.59 -0.25 6.82
CA ARG A 32 -12.77 -1.04 6.47
C ARG A 32 -13.07 -0.91 4.99
N VAL A 33 -13.40 -2.01 4.33
CA VAL A 33 -13.73 -2.01 2.90
C VAL A 33 -15.10 -1.38 2.66
N ILE A 34 -15.18 -0.54 1.64
CA ILE A 34 -16.40 0.16 1.21
C ILE A 34 -16.94 -0.51 -0.05
N ASP A 35 -18.23 -0.88 -0.04
CA ASP A 35 -18.93 -1.47 -1.17
C ASP A 35 -19.24 -0.46 -2.29
N THR A 36 -19.79 -0.94 -3.39
CA THR A 36 -20.15 -0.10 -4.56
C THR A 36 -21.31 0.86 -4.31
N ARG A 37 -22.02 0.74 -3.17
CA ARG A 37 -23.05 1.67 -2.70
C ARG A 37 -22.52 2.66 -1.66
N GLY A 38 -21.20 2.68 -1.43
CA GLY A 38 -20.56 3.56 -0.46
C GLY A 38 -20.76 3.11 0.99
N GLN A 39 -21.21 1.87 1.23
CA GLN A 39 -21.44 1.33 2.57
C GLN A 39 -20.25 0.51 3.05
N VAL A 40 -19.96 0.59 4.35
CA VAL A 40 -18.94 -0.27 4.96
C VAL A 40 -19.40 -1.72 4.89
N MET A 41 -18.51 -2.60 4.42
CA MET A 41 -18.71 -4.05 4.45
C MET A 41 -18.35 -4.59 5.84
N PRO A 42 -19.32 -5.05 6.64
CA PRO A 42 -19.06 -5.42 8.04
C PRO A 42 -18.08 -6.58 8.15
N GLY A 43 -17.01 -6.37 8.92
CA GLY A 43 -16.01 -7.41 9.18
C GLY A 43 -14.96 -7.58 8.08
N LEU A 44 -15.03 -6.82 6.98
CA LEU A 44 -14.03 -6.87 5.91
C LEU A 44 -13.09 -5.66 5.98
N TYR A 45 -11.79 -5.95 6.04
CA TYR A 45 -10.72 -4.97 6.12
C TYR A 45 -9.69 -5.22 5.03
N ALA A 46 -8.97 -4.17 4.63
CA ALA A 46 -7.83 -4.26 3.74
C ALA A 46 -6.70 -3.37 4.25
N ALA A 47 -5.45 -3.83 4.08
CA ALA A 47 -4.26 -3.11 4.50
C ALA A 47 -3.14 -3.32 3.48
N GLY A 48 -2.37 -2.27 3.17
CA GLY A 48 -1.26 -2.34 2.23
C GLY A 48 -1.68 -2.22 0.76
N GLU A 49 -1.02 -2.99 -0.12
CA GLU A 49 -1.27 -2.96 -1.57
C GLU A 49 -2.73 -3.20 -2.01
N PRO A 50 -3.54 -4.02 -1.32
CA PRO A 50 -4.96 -4.16 -1.65
C PRO A 50 -5.79 -2.88 -1.46
N MET A 51 -5.30 -1.87 -0.74
CA MET A 51 -6.02 -0.60 -0.54
C MET A 51 -5.76 0.39 -1.68
N GLY A 52 -6.82 0.94 -2.24
CA GLY A 52 -6.77 1.98 -3.28
C GLY A 52 -6.71 3.42 -2.76
N GLU A 53 -6.88 4.37 -3.69
CA GLU A 53 -7.05 5.84 -3.51
C GLU A 53 -5.87 6.64 -2.91
N ILE A 54 -4.99 6.06 -2.08
CA ILE A 54 -3.94 6.84 -1.38
C ILE A 54 -2.87 7.40 -2.33
N PHE A 55 -2.48 6.65 -3.37
CA PHE A 55 -1.39 7.01 -4.29
C PHE A 55 -1.81 6.98 -5.77
N TYR A 56 -3.08 7.24 -6.05
CA TYR A 56 -3.66 7.02 -7.38
C TYR A 56 -2.95 7.81 -8.51
N ASN A 57 -2.59 9.07 -8.25
CA ASN A 57 -1.95 9.93 -9.25
C ASN A 57 -0.43 9.89 -9.22
N ASN A 58 0.15 9.64 -8.05
CA ASN A 58 1.60 9.60 -7.85
C ASN A 58 1.93 8.76 -6.62
N TYR A 59 2.96 7.94 -6.74
CA TYR A 59 3.47 7.11 -5.65
C TYR A 59 4.78 7.69 -5.10
N PRO A 60 4.78 8.18 -3.85
CA PRO A 60 6.02 8.52 -3.16
C PRO A 60 6.81 7.24 -2.90
N GLY A 61 8.09 7.22 -3.32
CA GLY A 61 8.98 6.10 -3.08
C GLY A 61 8.98 5.64 -1.62
N ALA A 62 9.07 4.34 -1.40
CA ALA A 62 9.05 3.68 -0.09
C ALA A 62 7.76 3.82 0.75
N SER A 63 6.70 4.43 0.22
CA SER A 63 5.43 4.57 0.97
C SER A 63 4.59 3.29 1.05
N SER A 64 4.82 2.29 0.19
CA SER A 64 4.10 1.01 0.20
C SER A 64 4.27 0.24 1.51
N VAL A 65 5.52 0.15 1.98
CA VAL A 65 5.88 -0.53 3.24
C VAL A 65 5.25 0.20 4.43
N ILE A 66 5.29 1.53 4.41
CA ILE A 66 4.67 2.37 5.46
C ILE A 66 3.15 2.18 5.47
N ARG A 67 2.50 2.15 4.30
CA ARG A 67 1.06 1.89 4.17
C ARG A 67 0.69 0.54 4.78
N GLY A 68 1.46 -0.52 4.47
CA GLY A 68 1.26 -1.84 5.08
C GLY A 68 1.38 -1.83 6.60
N ALA A 69 2.42 -1.20 7.14
CA ALA A 69 2.65 -1.14 8.58
C ALA A 69 1.55 -0.35 9.33
N VAL A 70 1.19 0.83 8.82
CA VAL A 70 0.20 1.72 9.47
C VAL A 70 -1.20 1.13 9.37
N TYR A 71 -1.67 0.81 8.17
CA TYR A 71 -3.04 0.29 8.00
C TYR A 71 -3.17 -1.14 8.48
N GLY A 72 -2.09 -1.95 8.50
CA GLY A 72 -2.10 -3.26 9.14
C GLY A 72 -2.38 -3.15 10.64
N LYS A 73 -1.73 -2.20 11.33
CA LYS A 73 -2.01 -1.92 12.74
C LYS A 73 -3.45 -1.43 12.96
N ILE A 74 -3.93 -0.49 12.14
CA ILE A 74 -5.29 0.05 12.25
C ILE A 74 -6.34 -1.03 12.01
N ALA A 75 -6.22 -1.78 10.91
CA ALA A 75 -7.12 -2.87 10.56
C ALA A 75 -7.16 -3.94 11.67
N GLY A 76 -5.99 -4.35 12.17
CA GLY A 76 -5.90 -5.33 13.25
C GLY A 76 -6.55 -4.86 14.55
N ALA A 77 -6.30 -3.61 14.96
CA ALA A 77 -6.91 -3.04 16.16
C ALA A 77 -8.44 -2.94 16.05
N HIS A 78 -8.94 -2.43 14.92
CA HIS A 78 -10.37 -2.28 14.70
C HIS A 78 -11.07 -3.65 14.56
N ALA A 79 -10.45 -4.60 13.86
CA ALA A 79 -10.97 -5.96 13.74
C ALA A 79 -11.04 -6.67 15.10
N ALA A 80 -10.00 -6.54 15.93
CA ALA A 80 -9.96 -7.11 17.27
C ALA A 80 -11.02 -6.49 18.19
N GLU A 81 -11.24 -5.18 18.12
CA GLU A 81 -12.29 -4.54 18.93
C GLU A 81 -13.68 -5.00 18.52
N ARG A 82 -13.96 -5.07 17.22
CA ARG A 82 -15.22 -5.61 16.69
C ARG A 82 -15.44 -7.07 17.10
N ALA A 83 -14.38 -7.86 17.22
CA ALA A 83 -14.51 -9.27 17.61
C ALA A 83 -14.96 -9.46 19.08
N LYS A 84 -14.89 -8.41 19.91
CA LYS A 84 -15.31 -8.46 21.32
C LYS A 84 -16.82 -8.21 21.53
N GLY A 85 -17.53 -7.65 20.54
CA GLY A 85 -18.96 -7.32 20.63
C GLY A 85 -19.38 -6.21 19.69
#